data_AF-A0A7C7SP34-F1
#
_entry.id   AF-A0A7C7SP34-F1
#
_cell.length_a   1.000
_cell.length_b   1.000
_cell.length_c   1.000
_cell.angle_alpha   90.00
_cell.angle_beta   90.00
_cell.angle_gamma   90.00
#
_symmetry.space_group_name_H-M   'P 1'
#
loop_
_entity.id
_entity.type
_entity.pdbx_description
1 polymer ?
#
loop_
_entity_poly.entity_id
_entity_poly.type
_entity_poly.pdbx_seq_one_letter_code
_entity_poly.pdbx_strand_id
1 'polypeptide(L)'
;MNKNLVVLICVLLVAGVVYYFVHDTVTSQPVAEPQQENPYGLPDALVVEGMPVDPVCFNILGGEENTSVTLTQCAETYKYKDVAQEVTEDGYISSVFRYSDDPADAPLAMVRYKYLGETDRGYNILVESASGGTGQFSSVYIVGENGAELEILDTIAGGDRCNGGIESASVVEGNLVFNQYVTPFDFLDLADSNPYGLKAYQDLDACAVCCYGVARYNQDGFKGISVTVEGDFLAKDEDAPERGLQNCFDKVLKTRMDIGQAEMPTEVVQSFVQEFHDACTVQ
;
A
#
# COMPACT_ATOMS: atom_id res chain seq x y z
N MET A 1 -80.07 6.50 -41.78
CA MET A 1 -79.07 6.60 -40.68
C MET A 1 -79.00 8.04 -40.21
N ASN A 2 -79.20 8.28 -38.92
CA ASN A 2 -79.27 9.61 -38.33
C ASN A 2 -77.86 10.21 -38.24
N LYS A 3 -77.60 11.34 -38.92
CA LYS A 3 -76.25 11.95 -39.02
C LYS A 3 -75.65 12.25 -37.64
N ASN A 4 -76.49 12.51 -36.64
CA ASN A 4 -76.07 12.79 -35.27
C ASN A 4 -75.50 11.55 -34.55
N LEU A 5 -75.90 10.33 -34.94
CA LEU A 5 -75.39 9.10 -34.33
C LEU A 5 -73.96 8.78 -34.80
N VAL A 6 -73.67 9.08 -36.07
CA VAL A 6 -72.34 8.83 -36.68
C VAL A 6 -71.29 9.77 -36.06
N VAL A 7 -71.64 11.04 -35.85
CA VAL A 7 -70.74 12.02 -35.23
C VAL A 7 -70.41 11.63 -33.78
N LEU A 8 -71.39 11.16 -33.01
CA LEU A 8 -71.17 10.76 -31.62
C LEU A 8 -70.22 9.55 -31.51
N ILE A 9 -70.37 8.56 -32.41
CA ILE A 9 -69.51 7.37 -32.44
C ILE A 9 -68.07 7.76 -32.82
N CYS A 10 -67.89 8.67 -33.78
CA CYS A 10 -66.55 9.15 -34.15
C CYS A 10 -65.88 9.92 -33.00
N VAL A 11 -66.61 10.75 -32.26
CA VAL A 11 -66.05 11.49 -31.12
C VAL A 11 -65.65 10.55 -29.98
N LEU A 12 -66.46 9.52 -29.70
CA LEU A 12 -66.13 8.53 -28.65
C LEU A 12 -64.94 7.64 -29.03
N LEU A 13 -64.79 7.28 -30.30
CA LEU A 13 -63.61 6.52 -30.76
C LEU A 13 -62.33 7.36 -30.69
N VAL A 14 -62.38 8.63 -31.09
CA VAL A 14 -61.21 9.51 -31.00
C VAL A 14 -60.85 9.79 -29.52
N ALA A 15 -61.84 10.02 -28.66
CA ALA A 15 -61.60 10.21 -27.23
C ALA A 15 -61.03 8.94 -26.56
N GLY A 16 -61.54 7.76 -26.92
CA GLY A 16 -61.03 6.47 -26.40
C GLY A 16 -59.59 6.18 -26.85
N VAL A 17 -59.25 6.48 -28.11
CA VAL A 17 -57.89 6.32 -28.64
C VAL A 17 -56.93 7.30 -27.96
N VAL A 18 -57.31 8.57 -27.79
CA VAL A 18 -56.47 9.55 -27.09
C VAL A 18 -56.28 9.17 -25.61
N TYR A 19 -57.32 8.67 -24.93
CA TYR A 19 -57.20 8.22 -23.55
C TYR A 19 -56.28 7.00 -23.42
N TYR A 20 -56.33 6.06 -24.38
CA TYR A 20 -55.45 4.89 -24.41
C TYR A 20 -53.98 5.30 -24.61
N PHE A 21 -53.70 6.21 -25.54
CA PHE A 21 -52.31 6.63 -25.81
C PHE A 21 -51.72 7.56 -24.74
N VAL A 22 -52.54 8.32 -24.01
CA VAL A 22 -52.05 9.19 -22.92
C VAL A 22 -51.73 8.39 -21.65
N HIS A 23 -52.40 7.26 -21.41
CA HIS A 23 -52.16 6.45 -20.20
C HIS A 23 -51.14 5.32 -20.35
N ASP A 24 -50.77 4.90 -21.56
CA ASP A 24 -49.78 3.82 -21.77
C ASP A 24 -48.32 4.32 -21.87
N THR A 25 -48.08 5.62 -21.62
CA THR A 25 -46.72 6.18 -21.51
C THR A 25 -46.26 6.30 -20.06
N VAL A 26 -46.64 5.33 -19.21
CA VAL A 26 -45.88 5.05 -17.99
C VAL A 26 -44.58 4.42 -18.46
N THR A 27 -43.59 5.28 -18.71
CA THR A 27 -42.19 4.89 -18.84
C THR A 27 -41.85 3.99 -17.67
N SER A 28 -41.80 2.68 -17.92
CA SER A 28 -41.18 1.73 -17.02
C SER A 28 -39.73 2.19 -16.87
N GLN A 29 -39.46 2.95 -15.81
CA GLN A 29 -38.09 3.21 -15.42
C GLN A 29 -37.43 1.84 -15.29
N PRO A 30 -36.25 1.63 -15.90
CA PRO A 30 -35.50 0.40 -15.67
C PRO A 30 -35.40 0.25 -14.15
N VAL A 31 -35.96 -0.85 -13.64
CA VAL A 31 -35.84 -1.20 -12.23
C VAL A 31 -34.36 -1.27 -11.99
N ALA A 32 -33.83 -0.34 -11.19
CA ALA A 32 -32.43 -0.37 -10.79
C ALA A 32 -32.17 -1.77 -10.23
N GLU A 33 -31.23 -2.50 -10.85
CA GLU A 33 -30.77 -3.75 -10.27
C GLU A 33 -30.35 -3.46 -8.83
N PRO A 34 -30.77 -4.29 -7.87
CA PRO A 34 -30.39 -4.10 -6.48
C PRO A 34 -28.86 -4.04 -6.44
N GLN A 35 -28.31 -2.91 -6.00
CA GLN A 35 -26.87 -2.78 -5.80
C GLN A 35 -26.48 -3.91 -4.84
N GLN A 36 -25.69 -4.86 -5.35
CA GLN A 36 -25.16 -5.95 -4.56
C GLN A 36 -24.35 -5.33 -3.43
N GLU A 37 -24.83 -5.45 -2.19
CA GLU A 37 -24.14 -4.91 -1.02
C GLU A 37 -22.70 -5.39 -1.03
N ASN A 38 -21.74 -4.46 -1.04
CA ASN A 38 -20.32 -4.76 -1.01
C ASN A 38 -19.97 -5.39 0.35
N PRO A 39 -19.77 -6.72 0.43
CA PRO A 39 -19.59 -7.39 1.71
C PRO A 39 -18.18 -7.19 2.28
N TYR A 40 -17.29 -6.57 1.51
CA TYR A 40 -15.87 -6.41 1.83
C TYR A 40 -15.56 -5.06 2.48
N GLY A 41 -16.50 -4.11 2.45
CA GLY A 41 -16.27 -2.76 2.97
C GLY A 41 -15.21 -1.97 2.18
N LEU A 42 -14.99 -2.34 0.91
CA LEU A 42 -14.08 -1.66 0.00
C LEU A 42 -14.78 -0.50 -0.73
N PRO A 43 -14.07 0.49 -1.26
CA PRO A 43 -14.64 1.41 -2.24
C PRO A 43 -14.96 0.68 -3.55
N ASP A 44 -15.94 1.17 -4.31
CA ASP A 44 -16.34 0.57 -5.60
C ASP A 44 -15.16 0.45 -6.58
N ALA A 45 -14.22 1.40 -6.54
CA ALA A 45 -12.97 1.38 -7.30
C ALA A 45 -12.11 0.11 -7.08
N LEU A 46 -12.24 -0.54 -5.91
CA LEU A 46 -11.52 -1.76 -5.54
C LEU A 46 -12.39 -3.01 -5.64
N VAL A 47 -13.53 -2.92 -6.33
CA VAL A 47 -14.44 -4.04 -6.59
C VAL A 47 -14.71 -4.16 -8.09
N VAL A 48 -14.41 -5.33 -8.65
CA VAL A 48 -14.59 -5.65 -10.07
C VAL A 48 -15.49 -6.88 -10.16
N GLU A 49 -16.60 -6.76 -10.90
CA GLU A 49 -17.59 -7.83 -11.07
C GLU A 49 -18.11 -8.42 -9.73
N GLY A 50 -18.21 -7.56 -8.71
CA GLY A 50 -18.68 -7.94 -7.36
C GLY A 50 -17.64 -8.64 -6.49
N MET A 51 -16.39 -8.77 -6.96
CA MET A 51 -15.26 -9.34 -6.25
C MET A 51 -14.20 -8.27 -5.95
N PRO A 52 -13.42 -8.36 -4.86
CA PRO A 52 -12.30 -7.47 -4.65
C PRO A 52 -11.30 -7.59 -5.81
N VAL A 53 -10.68 -6.47 -6.19
CA VAL A 53 -9.55 -6.48 -7.13
C VAL A 53 -8.54 -7.53 -6.69
N ASP A 54 -8.08 -8.35 -7.63
CA ASP A 54 -7.09 -9.39 -7.33
C ASP A 54 -5.76 -8.73 -6.93
N PRO A 55 -5.20 -9.07 -5.75
CA PRO A 55 -3.90 -8.59 -5.29
C PRO A 55 -2.75 -8.71 -6.30
N VAL A 56 -2.81 -9.67 -7.24
CA VAL A 56 -1.81 -9.80 -8.32
C VAL A 56 -1.71 -8.56 -9.20
N CYS A 57 -2.76 -7.73 -9.25
CA CYS A 57 -2.72 -6.42 -9.91
C CYS A 57 -1.71 -5.45 -9.27
N PHE A 58 -1.42 -5.60 -7.98
CA PHE A 58 -0.50 -4.72 -7.25
C PHE A 58 0.92 -5.26 -7.15
N ASN A 59 1.14 -6.55 -7.42
CA ASN A 59 2.46 -7.18 -7.37
C ASN A 59 3.44 -6.63 -8.44
N ILE A 60 2.89 -6.08 -9.51
CA ILE A 60 3.61 -5.59 -10.68
C ILE A 60 4.30 -4.25 -10.41
N LEU A 61 3.84 -3.51 -9.40
CA LEU A 61 4.06 -2.07 -9.27
C LEU A 61 5.28 -1.72 -8.41
N GLY A 62 6.21 -2.67 -8.27
CA GLY A 62 7.47 -2.48 -7.57
C GLY A 62 8.47 -1.57 -8.28
N GLY A 63 8.06 -0.37 -8.76
CA GLY A 63 9.02 0.66 -9.13
C GLY A 63 8.62 1.79 -10.09
N GLU A 64 7.41 1.84 -10.68
CA GLU A 64 7.07 2.89 -11.67
C GLU A 64 5.78 3.65 -11.33
N GLU A 65 5.91 4.94 -11.00
CA GLU A 65 4.80 5.90 -10.86
C GLU A 65 4.06 6.11 -12.19
N ASN A 66 2.77 6.47 -12.15
CA ASN A 66 1.89 6.66 -13.32
C ASN A 66 1.66 5.37 -14.14
N THR A 67 1.78 4.21 -13.49
CA THR A 67 1.38 2.95 -14.11
C THR A 67 -0.12 2.75 -13.90
N SER A 68 -0.87 2.74 -15.01
CA SER A 68 -2.27 2.33 -15.02
C SER A 68 -2.36 0.81 -15.16
N VAL A 69 -3.24 0.18 -14.38
CA VAL A 69 -3.47 -1.27 -14.43
C VAL A 69 -4.93 -1.53 -14.76
N THR A 70 -5.15 -2.27 -15.84
CA THR A 70 -6.47 -2.84 -16.15
C THR A 70 -6.76 -3.98 -15.18
N LEU A 71 -7.61 -3.71 -14.19
CA LEU A 71 -7.86 -4.58 -13.03
C LEU A 71 -8.45 -5.97 -13.36
N THR A 72 -8.98 -6.16 -14.56
CA THR A 72 -9.61 -7.42 -14.99
C THR A 72 -8.64 -8.44 -15.60
N GLN A 73 -7.41 -8.06 -15.95
CA GLN A 73 -6.50 -8.90 -16.75
C GLN A 73 -5.12 -9.13 -16.13
N CYS A 74 -4.92 -8.76 -14.87
CA CYS A 74 -3.59 -8.84 -14.24
C CYS A 74 -3.01 -10.27 -14.23
N ALA A 75 -3.78 -11.30 -13.90
CA ALA A 75 -3.24 -12.66 -13.90
C ALA A 75 -2.75 -13.13 -15.29
N GLU A 76 -3.50 -12.80 -16.34
CA GLU A 76 -3.18 -13.20 -17.72
C GLU A 76 -2.03 -12.37 -18.31
N THR A 77 -2.07 -11.05 -18.13
CA THR A 77 -1.05 -10.12 -18.62
C THR A 77 0.33 -10.49 -18.10
N TYR A 78 0.42 -10.96 -16.85
CA TYR A 78 1.69 -11.24 -16.18
C TYR A 78 2.02 -12.73 -16.05
N LYS A 79 1.25 -13.58 -16.74
CA LYS A 79 1.50 -15.02 -16.81
C LYS A 79 1.58 -15.66 -15.42
N TYR A 80 0.60 -15.41 -14.57
CA TYR A 80 0.44 -16.18 -13.33
C TYR A 80 -0.42 -17.41 -13.58
N LYS A 81 -0.17 -18.48 -12.83
CA LYS A 81 -0.97 -19.70 -12.83
C LYS A 81 -1.28 -20.13 -11.40
N ASP A 82 -2.25 -21.02 -11.26
CA ASP A 82 -2.71 -21.55 -9.97
C ASP A 82 -3.08 -20.45 -8.98
N VAL A 83 -3.65 -19.34 -9.48
CA VAL A 83 -4.05 -18.19 -8.66
C VAL A 83 -5.22 -18.59 -7.78
N ALA A 84 -5.06 -18.42 -6.47
CA ALA A 84 -6.11 -18.60 -5.49
C ALA A 84 -6.20 -17.35 -4.61
N GLN A 85 -7.35 -16.66 -4.70
CA GLN A 85 -7.66 -15.46 -3.94
C GLN A 85 -8.46 -15.81 -2.68
N GLU A 86 -8.18 -15.14 -1.57
CA GLU A 86 -8.93 -15.20 -0.33
C GLU A 86 -9.04 -13.83 0.34
N VAL A 87 -10.06 -13.66 1.19
CA VAL A 87 -10.16 -12.53 2.12
C VAL A 87 -9.91 -13.08 3.52
N THR A 88 -8.92 -12.54 4.21
CA THR A 88 -8.46 -13.02 5.51
C THR A 88 -9.20 -12.33 6.65
N GLU A 89 -9.18 -12.93 7.85
CA GLU A 89 -9.88 -12.39 9.04
C GLU A 89 -9.34 -11.01 9.48
N ASP A 90 -8.07 -10.71 9.20
CA ASP A 90 -7.42 -9.42 9.49
C ASP A 90 -7.69 -8.34 8.42
N GLY A 91 -8.55 -8.66 7.44
CA GLY A 91 -9.06 -7.74 6.42
C GLY A 91 -8.13 -7.55 5.22
N TYR A 92 -7.15 -8.43 5.02
CA TYR A 92 -6.40 -8.46 3.77
C TYR A 92 -7.19 -9.22 2.69
N ILE A 93 -6.99 -8.79 1.45
CA ILE A 93 -7.28 -9.57 0.26
C ILE A 93 -5.95 -10.15 -0.19
N SER A 94 -5.84 -11.47 -0.30
CA SER A 94 -4.61 -12.21 -0.55
C SER A 94 -4.75 -13.09 -1.78
N SER A 95 -3.71 -13.15 -2.61
CA SER A 95 -3.59 -14.08 -3.72
C SER A 95 -2.28 -14.86 -3.58
N VAL A 96 -2.39 -16.18 -3.62
CA VAL A 96 -1.25 -17.07 -3.81
C VAL A 96 -1.22 -17.56 -5.26
N PHE A 97 -0.03 -17.66 -5.84
CA PHE A 97 0.13 -17.98 -7.26
C PHE A 97 1.51 -18.58 -7.55
N ARG A 98 1.69 -19.02 -8.80
CA ARG A 98 2.99 -19.39 -9.37
C ARG A 98 3.28 -18.54 -10.61
N TYR A 99 4.55 -18.31 -10.90
CA TYR A 99 4.92 -17.80 -12.22
C TYR A 99 4.68 -18.90 -13.25
N SER A 100 4.21 -18.55 -14.45
CA SER A 100 3.83 -19.56 -15.46
C SER A 100 5.00 -20.48 -15.84
N ASP A 101 6.21 -19.95 -15.84
CA ASP A 101 7.46 -20.64 -16.13
C ASP A 101 8.04 -21.44 -14.94
N ASP A 102 7.47 -21.27 -13.73
CA ASP A 102 7.91 -22.06 -12.58
C ASP A 102 7.62 -23.55 -12.78
N PRO A 103 8.50 -24.44 -12.28
CA PRO A 103 8.17 -25.86 -12.16
C PRO A 103 7.03 -26.07 -11.16
N ALA A 104 6.36 -27.22 -11.26
CA ALA A 104 5.18 -27.52 -10.45
C ALA A 104 5.46 -27.58 -8.93
N ASP A 105 6.72 -27.81 -8.55
CA ASP A 105 7.19 -27.92 -7.17
C ASP A 105 7.85 -26.63 -6.65
N ALA A 106 7.85 -25.54 -7.42
CA ALA A 106 8.35 -24.25 -6.94
C ALA A 106 7.60 -23.80 -5.66
N PRO A 107 8.20 -22.95 -4.81
CA PRO A 107 7.45 -22.26 -3.77
C PRO A 107 6.32 -21.41 -4.38
N LEU A 108 5.20 -21.28 -3.67
CA LEU A 108 4.16 -20.34 -4.05
C LEU A 108 4.62 -18.91 -3.75
N ALA A 109 4.30 -18.00 -4.65
CA ALA A 109 4.35 -16.57 -4.40
C ALA A 109 3.04 -16.12 -3.76
N MET A 110 3.11 -15.02 -3.01
CA MET A 110 1.97 -14.38 -2.38
C MET A 110 2.05 -12.88 -2.61
N VAL A 111 0.91 -12.27 -2.90
CA VAL A 111 0.70 -10.83 -2.75
C VAL A 111 -0.63 -10.62 -2.05
N ARG A 112 -0.67 -9.65 -1.14
CA ARG A 112 -1.90 -9.27 -0.44
C ARG A 112 -1.96 -7.77 -0.29
N TYR A 113 -3.16 -7.22 -0.20
CA TYR A 113 -3.35 -5.82 0.13
C TYR A 113 -4.45 -5.62 1.16
N LYS A 114 -4.37 -4.48 1.83
CA LYS A 114 -5.37 -4.00 2.78
C LYS A 114 -5.73 -2.56 2.47
N TYR A 115 -7.03 -2.28 2.37
CA TYR A 115 -7.51 -0.92 2.25
C TYR A 115 -7.37 -0.19 3.59
N LEU A 116 -6.71 0.96 3.56
CA LEU A 116 -6.39 1.76 4.76
C LEU A 116 -7.37 2.90 5.00
N GLY A 117 -8.07 3.33 3.94
CA GLY A 117 -8.96 4.49 3.94
C GLY A 117 -8.65 5.44 2.78
N GLU A 118 -9.42 6.52 2.72
CA GLU A 118 -9.33 7.55 1.68
C GLU A 118 -8.73 8.85 2.26
N THR A 119 -7.85 9.48 1.48
CA THR A 119 -7.33 10.83 1.72
C THR A 119 -7.77 11.73 0.56
N ASP A 120 -7.48 13.03 0.64
CA ASP A 120 -7.72 13.97 -0.47
C ASP A 120 -6.93 13.63 -1.76
N ARG A 121 -5.92 12.76 -1.65
CA ARG A 121 -5.09 12.28 -2.75
C ARG A 121 -5.59 11.00 -3.41
N GLY A 122 -6.51 10.25 -2.77
CA GLY A 122 -7.04 9.00 -3.29
C GLY A 122 -7.18 7.90 -2.23
N TYR A 123 -7.35 6.65 -2.70
CA TYR A 123 -7.47 5.48 -1.84
C TYR A 123 -6.09 4.99 -1.42
N ASN A 124 -5.90 4.73 -0.14
CA ASN A 124 -4.61 4.29 0.40
C ASN A 124 -4.68 2.78 0.64
N ILE A 125 -3.69 2.05 0.12
CA ILE A 125 -3.59 0.61 0.30
C ILE A 125 -2.19 0.24 0.82
N LEU A 126 -2.15 -0.71 1.75
CA LEU A 126 -0.93 -1.41 2.14
C LEU A 126 -0.85 -2.68 1.30
N VAL A 127 0.24 -2.86 0.56
CA VAL A 127 0.52 -4.07 -0.23
C VAL A 127 1.71 -4.79 0.38
N GLU A 128 1.61 -6.10 0.49
CA GLU A 128 2.67 -6.97 0.97
C GLU A 128 2.87 -8.11 -0.02
N SER A 129 4.12 -8.46 -0.32
CA SER A 129 4.44 -9.51 -1.28
C SER A 129 5.63 -10.36 -0.85
N ALA A 130 5.58 -11.63 -1.25
CA ALA A 130 6.66 -12.59 -1.13
C ALA A 130 6.68 -13.44 -2.40
N SER A 131 7.69 -13.26 -3.26
CA SER A 131 7.76 -13.90 -4.58
C SER A 131 8.22 -15.37 -4.57
N GLY A 132 8.12 -16.07 -3.43
CA GLY A 132 8.58 -17.45 -3.27
C GLY A 132 10.10 -17.60 -3.04
N GLY A 133 10.86 -16.50 -3.07
CA GLY A 133 12.27 -16.44 -2.68
C GLY A 133 12.48 -16.01 -1.22
N THR A 134 13.61 -15.35 -0.94
CA THR A 134 13.90 -14.81 0.39
C THR A 134 13.41 -13.37 0.60
N GLY A 135 12.93 -12.67 -0.43
CA GLY A 135 12.43 -11.29 -0.30
C GLY A 135 11.02 -11.23 0.28
N GLN A 136 10.78 -10.28 1.19
CA GLN A 136 9.44 -9.98 1.72
C GLN A 136 9.27 -8.46 1.71
N PHE A 137 8.45 -7.97 0.80
CA PHE A 137 8.31 -6.54 0.55
C PHE A 137 6.97 -6.04 1.08
N SER A 138 6.96 -4.79 1.52
CA SER A 138 5.72 -4.07 1.79
C SER A 138 5.83 -2.64 1.31
N SER A 139 4.71 -2.11 0.81
CA SER A 139 4.59 -0.77 0.23
C SER A 139 3.24 -0.14 0.56
N VAL A 140 3.22 1.19 0.71
CA VAL A 140 1.99 1.98 0.77
C VAL A 140 1.81 2.72 -0.55
N TYR A 141 0.68 2.49 -1.20
CA TYR A 141 0.30 3.16 -2.44
C TYR A 141 -0.90 4.06 -2.25
N ILE A 142 -0.95 5.13 -3.04
CA ILE A 142 -2.17 5.88 -3.32
C ILE A 142 -2.66 5.45 -4.70
N VAL A 143 -3.91 5.00 -4.75
CA VAL A 143 -4.59 4.59 -5.98
C VAL A 143 -5.80 5.47 -6.26
N GLY A 144 -6.07 5.68 -7.53
CA GLY A 144 -7.22 6.46 -8.00
C GLY A 144 -7.86 5.84 -9.23
N GLU A 145 -9.08 6.27 -9.52
CA GLU A 145 -9.78 5.85 -10.73
C GLU A 145 -9.28 6.64 -11.94
N ASN A 146 -9.02 5.93 -13.04
CA ASN A 146 -8.77 6.51 -14.36
C ASN A 146 -9.75 5.90 -15.37
N GLY A 147 -10.97 6.46 -15.39
CA GLY A 147 -12.05 5.94 -16.22
C GLY A 147 -12.54 4.57 -15.76
N ALA A 148 -12.16 3.51 -16.47
CA ALA A 148 -12.49 2.12 -16.12
C ALA A 148 -11.29 1.35 -15.53
N GLU A 149 -10.17 2.05 -15.30
CA GLU A 149 -8.93 1.49 -14.78
C GLU A 149 -8.62 2.07 -13.41
N LEU A 150 -7.74 1.39 -12.68
CA LEU A 150 -7.15 1.90 -11.45
C LEU A 150 -5.70 2.29 -11.75
N GLU A 151 -5.31 3.46 -11.28
CA GLU A 151 -3.98 4.03 -11.46
C GLU A 151 -3.28 4.13 -10.11
N ILE A 152 -2.00 3.75 -10.05
CA ILE A 152 -1.15 4.17 -8.93
C ILE A 152 -0.77 5.63 -9.16
N LEU A 153 -1.34 6.47 -8.29
CA LEU A 153 -1.06 7.90 -8.26
C LEU A 153 0.26 8.19 -7.57
N ASP A 154 0.62 7.41 -6.54
CA ASP A 154 1.85 7.60 -5.78
C ASP A 154 2.32 6.32 -5.06
N THR A 155 3.63 6.18 -4.92
CA THR A 155 4.26 5.21 -4.02
C THR A 155 4.84 5.96 -2.83
N ILE A 156 4.10 5.94 -1.72
CA ILE A 156 4.46 6.73 -0.53
C ILE A 156 5.73 6.21 0.13
N ALA A 157 5.82 4.89 0.24
CA ALA A 157 6.87 4.21 0.98
C ALA A 157 6.90 2.73 0.59
N GLY A 158 8.06 2.09 0.67
CA GLY A 158 8.18 0.64 0.57
C GLY A 158 9.61 0.15 0.79
N GLY A 159 9.74 -1.16 1.05
CA GLY A 159 11.04 -1.79 1.30
C GLY A 159 10.95 -3.28 1.61
N ASP A 160 12.09 -3.89 1.97
CA ASP A 160 12.23 -5.31 2.33
C ASP A 160 12.44 -5.46 3.84
N ARG A 161 11.40 -5.90 4.56
CA ARG A 161 11.42 -6.12 6.02
C ARG A 161 12.10 -4.98 6.77
N CYS A 162 13.28 -5.20 7.34
CA CYS A 162 14.02 -4.21 8.13
C CYS A 162 14.53 -3.02 7.31
N ASN A 163 14.75 -3.21 6.01
CA ASN A 163 15.22 -2.18 5.10
C ASN A 163 14.02 -1.50 4.43
N GLY A 164 13.42 -0.55 5.14
CA GLY A 164 12.33 0.29 4.65
C GLY A 164 10.95 -0.38 4.58
N GLY A 165 10.80 -1.63 5.02
CA GLY A 165 9.51 -2.30 5.04
C GLY A 165 8.52 -1.59 5.97
N ILE A 166 7.25 -1.58 5.60
CA ILE A 166 6.16 -1.01 6.37
C ILE A 166 5.86 -1.90 7.58
N GLU A 167 5.91 -1.31 8.78
CA GLU A 167 5.53 -1.95 10.05
C GLU A 167 4.02 -1.83 10.28
N SER A 168 3.47 -0.64 10.07
CA SER A 168 2.04 -0.38 10.14
C SER A 168 1.67 0.82 9.27
N ALA A 169 0.42 0.85 8.81
CA ALA A 169 -0.13 1.98 8.06
C ALA A 169 -1.63 2.07 8.33
N SER A 170 -2.17 3.27 8.39
CA SER A 170 -3.60 3.54 8.58
C SER A 170 -3.96 4.94 8.11
N VAL A 171 -5.23 5.16 7.76
CA VAL A 171 -5.77 6.50 7.59
C VAL A 171 -6.53 6.91 8.85
N VAL A 172 -6.09 7.98 9.50
CA VAL A 172 -6.70 8.55 10.71
C VAL A 172 -7.16 9.97 10.40
N GLU A 173 -8.46 10.22 10.55
CA GLU A 173 -9.06 11.55 10.29
C GLU A 173 -8.72 12.10 8.89
N GLY A 174 -8.68 11.22 7.88
CA GLY A 174 -8.37 11.58 6.49
C GLY A 174 -6.87 11.80 6.22
N ASN A 175 -5.99 11.44 7.15
CA ASN A 175 -4.55 11.54 6.98
C ASN A 175 -3.88 10.17 7.06
N LEU A 176 -2.95 9.90 6.14
CA LEU A 176 -2.12 8.71 6.20
C LEU A 176 -1.08 8.84 7.34
N VAL A 177 -1.07 7.86 8.23
CA VAL A 177 -0.07 7.67 9.27
C VAL A 177 0.53 6.29 9.07
N PHE A 178 1.86 6.21 9.02
CA PHE A 178 2.56 4.96 8.79
C PHE A 178 3.91 4.92 9.49
N ASN A 179 4.39 3.70 9.67
CA ASN A 179 5.63 3.36 10.31
C ASN A 179 6.46 2.48 9.38
N GLN A 180 7.76 2.74 9.30
CA GLN A 180 8.71 1.90 8.54
C GLN A 180 9.81 1.40 9.44
N TYR A 181 10.21 0.15 9.23
CA TYR A 181 11.45 -0.34 9.81
C TYR A 181 12.65 0.43 9.25
N VAL A 182 13.63 0.67 10.12
CA VAL A 182 14.88 1.33 9.77
C VAL A 182 16.08 0.48 10.12
N THR A 183 17.08 0.55 9.26
CA THR A 183 18.44 0.04 9.40
C THR A 183 19.36 1.17 9.90
N PRO A 184 20.62 0.86 10.31
CA PRO A 184 21.59 1.88 10.69
C PRO A 184 21.82 2.94 9.62
N PHE A 185 21.89 2.54 8.35
CA PHE A 185 22.11 3.47 7.26
C PHE A 185 20.97 4.50 7.14
N ASP A 186 19.71 4.07 7.35
CA ASP A 186 18.53 4.93 7.22
C ASP A 186 18.54 6.11 8.20
N PHE A 187 19.25 6.03 9.34
CA PHE A 187 19.39 7.17 10.25
C PHE A 187 20.05 8.38 9.56
N LEU A 188 21.00 8.14 8.66
CA LEU A 188 21.70 9.20 7.92
C LEU A 188 20.76 9.90 6.93
N ASP A 189 19.99 9.10 6.18
CA ASP A 189 19.05 9.61 5.20
C ASP A 189 17.90 10.37 5.88
N LEU A 190 17.39 9.86 7.00
CA LEU A 190 16.31 10.50 7.77
C LEU A 190 16.75 11.77 8.51
N ALA A 191 18.04 11.91 8.80
CA ALA A 191 18.61 13.14 9.32
C ALA A 191 18.87 14.20 8.24
N ASP A 192 18.67 13.86 6.95
CA ASP A 192 19.12 14.66 5.80
C ASP A 192 20.61 15.03 5.90
N SER A 193 21.42 14.07 6.36
CA SER A 193 22.84 14.30 6.66
C SER A 193 23.67 13.05 6.44
N ASN A 194 24.38 13.03 5.31
CA ASN A 194 25.41 12.04 5.01
C ASN A 194 26.73 12.75 4.60
N PRO A 195 27.43 13.37 5.57
CA PRO A 195 28.53 14.30 5.31
C PRO A 195 29.75 13.71 4.59
N TYR A 196 29.90 12.37 4.57
CA TYR A 196 31.02 11.69 3.91
C TYR A 196 30.61 10.82 2.73
N GLY A 197 29.34 10.85 2.31
CA GLY A 197 28.85 9.94 1.28
C GLY A 197 29.04 8.48 1.67
N LEU A 198 28.80 8.17 2.96
CA LEU A 198 28.76 6.81 3.46
C LEU A 198 27.79 6.00 2.62
N LYS A 199 28.10 4.73 2.43
CA LYS A 199 27.39 3.83 1.53
C LYS A 199 26.67 2.76 2.31
N ALA A 200 25.38 2.61 2.00
CA ALA A 200 24.60 1.45 2.39
C ALA A 200 25.35 0.15 2.07
N TYR A 201 25.24 -0.84 2.94
CA TYR A 201 25.85 -2.18 2.84
C TYR A 201 27.38 -2.24 2.95
N GLN A 202 28.09 -1.12 2.79
CA GLN A 202 29.55 -1.08 2.87
C GLN A 202 30.02 -0.47 4.19
N ASP A 203 29.48 0.69 4.53
CA ASP A 203 29.90 1.45 5.71
C ASP A 203 28.96 1.23 6.90
N LEU A 204 27.65 1.11 6.62
CA LEU A 204 26.61 0.79 7.58
C LEU A 204 25.67 -0.28 7.03
N ASP A 205 25.14 -1.09 7.94
CA ASP A 205 24.14 -2.10 7.64
C ASP A 205 22.90 -1.46 7.02
N ALA A 206 22.45 -2.03 5.90
CA ALA A 206 21.21 -1.68 5.21
C ALA A 206 20.46 -2.96 4.81
N CYS A 207 20.45 -3.97 5.69
CA CYS A 207 20.02 -5.32 5.34
C CYS A 207 18.59 -5.62 5.79
N ALA A 208 17.93 -6.56 5.10
CA ALA A 208 16.54 -6.94 5.36
C ALA A 208 16.29 -7.61 6.74
N VAL A 209 17.35 -7.95 7.48
CA VAL A 209 17.28 -8.53 8.84
C VAL A 209 17.93 -7.63 9.90
N CYS A 210 18.38 -6.43 9.51
CA CYS A 210 19.08 -5.47 10.35
C CYS A 210 18.09 -4.44 10.92
N CYS A 211 17.08 -4.89 11.66
CA CYS A 211 16.03 -4.03 12.21
C CYS A 211 16.56 -3.25 13.41
N TYR A 212 16.78 -1.93 13.24
CA TYR A 212 17.29 -1.07 14.31
C TYR A 212 16.21 -0.27 15.03
N GLY A 213 15.11 -0.01 14.34
CA GLY A 213 14.00 0.70 14.93
C GLY A 213 12.86 0.86 13.94
N VAL A 214 11.99 1.80 14.27
CA VAL A 214 10.81 2.16 13.48
C VAL A 214 10.78 3.68 13.32
N ALA A 215 10.88 4.16 12.08
CA ALA A 215 10.61 5.54 11.71
C ALA A 215 9.09 5.77 11.62
N ARG A 216 8.62 6.90 12.16
CA ARG A 216 7.21 7.29 12.19
C ARG A 216 6.94 8.45 11.26
N TYR A 217 5.83 8.40 10.55
CA TYR A 217 5.42 9.39 9.57
C TYR A 217 3.93 9.74 9.70
N ASN A 218 3.59 10.97 9.32
CA ASN A 218 2.22 11.40 9.07
C ASN A 218 2.18 12.28 7.80
N GLN A 219 1.08 13.00 7.56
CA GLN A 219 0.96 13.89 6.39
C GLN A 219 2.01 15.01 6.32
N ASP A 220 2.60 15.39 7.46
CA ASP A 220 3.63 16.43 7.55
C ASP A 220 5.05 15.83 7.44
N GLY A 221 5.19 14.54 7.15
CA GLY A 221 6.45 13.84 6.97
C GLY A 221 6.99 13.17 8.25
N PHE A 222 8.31 12.97 8.28
CA PHE A 222 9.03 12.25 9.33
C PHE A 222 8.89 12.87 10.72
N LYS A 223 8.62 12.04 11.73
CA LYS A 223 8.39 12.44 13.13
C LYS A 223 9.42 11.93 14.12
N GLY A 224 10.35 11.09 13.68
CA GLY A 224 11.37 10.49 14.53
C GLY A 224 11.38 8.97 14.47
N ILE A 225 12.33 8.39 15.19
CA ILE A 225 12.58 6.94 15.26
C ILE A 225 12.30 6.45 16.69
N SER A 226 11.67 5.28 16.80
CA SER A 226 11.68 4.46 18.02
C SER A 226 12.70 3.35 17.82
N VAL A 227 13.77 3.35 18.61
CA VAL A 227 14.81 2.31 18.58
C VAL A 227 14.32 1.08 19.31
N THR A 228 14.30 -0.07 18.64
CA THR A 228 13.70 -1.31 19.16
C THR A 228 14.71 -2.46 19.29
N VAL A 229 15.99 -2.24 18.98
CA VAL A 229 17.01 -3.28 19.17
C VAL A 229 17.20 -3.58 20.65
N GLU A 230 17.48 -4.84 20.96
CA GLU A 230 18.02 -5.19 22.26
C GLU A 230 19.52 -4.92 22.30
N GLY A 231 20.03 -4.47 23.45
CA GLY A 231 21.43 -4.06 23.61
C GLY A 231 22.46 -5.15 23.28
N ASP A 232 22.09 -6.43 23.36
CA ASP A 232 22.95 -7.57 23.01
C ASP A 232 23.13 -7.73 21.49
N PHE A 233 22.26 -7.15 20.68
CA PHE A 233 22.41 -7.09 19.22
C PHE A 233 23.46 -6.06 18.81
N LEU A 234 23.56 -4.96 19.56
CA LEU A 234 24.53 -3.86 19.36
C LEU A 234 25.95 -4.17 19.87
N ALA A 235 26.12 -5.24 20.67
CA ALA A 235 27.38 -5.59 21.31
C ALA A 235 28.12 -6.76 20.63
N LYS A 236 27.61 -7.27 19.50
CA LYS A 236 28.25 -8.39 18.79
C LYS A 236 29.44 -7.89 17.98
N ASP A 237 30.63 -8.28 18.44
CA ASP A 237 31.93 -8.07 17.80
C ASP A 237 32.46 -6.63 17.80
N GLU A 238 32.49 -5.98 18.98
CA GLU A 238 33.18 -4.69 19.19
C GLU A 238 34.63 -4.69 18.66
N ASP A 239 35.28 -5.86 18.65
CA ASP A 239 36.68 -6.06 18.26
C ASP A 239 36.90 -6.49 16.79
N ALA A 240 35.85 -6.68 15.97
CA ALA A 240 36.00 -7.04 14.56
C ALA A 240 36.42 -5.81 13.72
N PRO A 241 37.66 -5.74 13.19
CA PRO A 241 38.16 -4.55 12.49
C PRO A 241 37.41 -4.27 11.18
N GLU A 242 36.76 -5.29 10.63
CA GLU A 242 36.05 -5.25 9.34
C GLU A 242 34.70 -4.51 9.42
N ARG A 243 34.21 -4.17 10.62
CA ARG A 243 32.95 -3.44 10.86
C ARG A 243 33.15 -2.05 11.47
N GLY A 244 34.33 -1.44 11.29
CA GLY A 244 34.76 -0.25 12.06
C GLY A 244 33.73 0.88 12.23
N LEU A 245 33.06 1.31 11.15
CA LEU A 245 32.04 2.37 11.22
C LEU A 245 30.74 1.88 11.86
N GLN A 246 30.29 0.68 11.52
CA GLN A 246 29.10 0.06 12.13
C GLN A 246 29.26 -0.11 13.65
N ASN A 247 30.40 -0.63 14.11
CA ASN A 247 30.67 -0.79 15.55
C ASN A 247 30.64 0.55 16.28
N CYS A 248 31.14 1.62 15.65
CA CYS A 248 31.09 2.95 16.24
C CYS A 248 29.67 3.51 16.27
N PHE A 249 28.88 3.32 15.20
CA PHE A 249 27.45 3.64 15.18
C PHE A 249 26.71 2.95 16.32
N ASP A 250 26.89 1.63 16.46
CA ASP A 250 26.23 0.81 17.47
C ASP A 250 26.56 1.28 18.88
N LYS A 251 27.82 1.67 19.13
CA LYS A 251 28.26 2.23 20.40
C LYS A 251 27.61 3.57 20.73
N VAL A 252 27.50 4.48 19.76
CA VAL A 252 26.84 5.77 19.96
C VAL A 252 25.34 5.53 20.22
N LEU A 253 24.71 4.65 19.44
CA LEU A 253 23.29 4.32 19.60
C LEU A 253 23.01 3.69 20.97
N LYS A 254 23.84 2.73 21.38
CA LYS A 254 23.75 2.11 22.71
C LYS A 254 23.88 3.14 23.82
N THR A 255 24.81 4.08 23.70
CA THR A 255 25.00 5.15 24.70
C THR A 255 23.74 5.99 24.86
N ARG A 256 23.06 6.32 23.76
CA ARG A 256 21.77 7.04 23.77
C ARG A 256 20.66 6.22 24.41
N MET A 257 20.57 4.93 24.08
CA MET A 257 19.60 4.02 24.69
C MET A 257 19.81 3.88 26.19
N ASP A 258 21.06 3.76 26.65
CA ASP A 258 21.41 3.60 28.06
C ASP A 258 21.03 4.83 28.91
N ILE A 259 20.90 6.02 28.30
CA ILE A 259 20.39 7.25 28.96
C ILE A 259 18.88 7.47 28.75
N GLY A 260 18.16 6.48 28.24
CA GLY A 260 16.69 6.51 28.06
C GLY A 260 16.21 7.20 26.78
N GLN A 261 17.08 7.41 25.80
CA GLN A 261 16.74 8.04 24.50
C GLN A 261 16.49 7.00 23.40
N ALA A 262 15.65 6.00 23.67
CA ALA A 262 15.19 5.06 22.65
C ALA A 262 14.15 5.71 21.70
N GLU A 263 13.37 6.67 22.20
CA GLU A 263 12.51 7.52 21.40
C GLU A 263 13.30 8.75 20.94
N MET A 264 13.51 8.87 19.64
CA MET A 264 14.27 9.94 19.01
C MET A 264 13.36 10.77 18.10
N PRO A 265 12.78 11.88 18.58
CA PRO A 265 12.19 12.89 17.71
C PRO A 265 13.19 13.38 16.66
N THR A 266 12.70 14.04 15.60
CA THR A 266 13.52 14.49 14.46
C THR A 266 14.80 15.22 14.87
N GLU A 267 14.72 16.16 15.82
CA GLU A 267 15.88 16.90 16.33
C GLU A 267 16.90 16.02 17.06
N VAL A 268 16.44 14.96 17.72
CA VAL A 268 17.30 13.99 18.40
C VAL A 268 18.00 13.09 17.39
N VAL A 269 17.31 12.68 16.32
CA VAL A 269 17.93 11.92 15.22
C VAL A 269 19.05 12.72 14.55
N GLN A 270 18.82 13.99 14.27
CA GLN A 270 19.87 14.88 13.73
C GLN A 270 21.06 15.03 14.68
N SER A 271 20.80 15.23 15.97
CA SER A 271 21.87 15.28 16.99
C SER A 271 22.63 13.96 17.09
N PHE A 272 21.94 12.82 16.97
CA PHE A 272 22.55 11.50 16.99
C PHE A 272 23.47 11.30 15.77
N VAL A 273 23.03 11.65 14.56
CA VAL A 273 23.86 11.55 13.35
C VAL A 273 25.08 12.46 13.43
N GLN A 274 24.94 13.66 14.01
CA GLN A 274 26.08 14.53 14.26
C GLN A 274 27.06 13.96 15.30
N GLU A 275 26.56 13.33 16.36
CA GLU A 275 27.41 12.68 17.36
C GLU A 275 28.15 11.47 16.77
N PHE A 276 27.44 10.64 15.99
CA PHE A 276 28.04 9.56 15.22
C PHE A 276 29.15 10.09 14.31
N HIS A 277 28.88 11.16 13.56
CA HIS A 277 29.87 11.83 12.73
C HIS A 277 31.11 12.22 13.53
N ASP A 278 30.93 12.99 14.60
CA ASP A 278 32.03 13.53 15.40
C ASP A 278 32.85 12.42 16.09
N ALA A 279 32.21 11.33 16.50
CA ALA A 279 32.87 10.22 17.18
C ALA A 279 33.55 9.22 16.24
N CYS A 280 32.98 8.99 15.05
CA CYS A 280 33.30 7.82 14.22
C CYS A 280 34.02 8.14 12.92
N THR A 281 33.95 9.38 12.44
CA THR A 281 34.44 9.75 11.10
C THR A 281 35.50 10.85 11.10
N VAL A 282 35.69 11.53 12.23
CA VAL A 282 36.76 12.53 12.44
C VAL A 282 37.91 11.88 13.23
N GLN A 283 38.79 11.14 12.54
CA GLN A 283 40.07 10.64 13.09
C GLN A 283 41.24 10.89 12.15
#